data_AF-A0A842X1B7-F1
#
_entry.id   AF-A0A842X1B7-F1
#
_cell.length_a   1.000
_cell.length_b   1.000
_cell.length_c   1.000
_cell.angle_alpha   90.00
_cell.angle_beta   90.00
_cell.angle_gamma   90.00
#
_symmetry.space_group_name_H-M   'P 1'
#
loop_
_entity.id
_entity.type
_entity.pdbx_description
1 polymer ?
#
loop_
_entity_poly.entity_id
_entity_poly.type
_entity_poly.pdbx_seq_one_letter_code
_entity_poly.pdbx_strand_id
1 'polypeptide(L)'
;MRALSDWFIVDFDDKRIQIRIVEPGTPSKTEILWKDIIRVCYKTGSFLESDEIFIFVKQRPESYLIPTEASGTTDLWGEIIERNLFDAKEALNAVLAEDHTVTCWPPPK
;
A
#
# COMPACT_ATOMS: atom_id res chain seq x y z
N MET A 1 -6.84 -22.54 -3.89
CA MET A 1 -6.11 -21.27 -4.10
C MET A 1 -5.59 -20.85 -2.73
N ARG A 2 -4.31 -20.47 -2.59
CA ARG A 2 -3.82 -19.94 -1.30
C ARG A 2 -4.31 -18.50 -1.13
N ALA A 3 -4.66 -18.10 0.09
CA ALA A 3 -5.09 -16.73 0.35
C ALA A 3 -3.92 -15.77 0.09
N LEU A 4 -4.20 -14.54 -0.35
CA LEU A 4 -3.17 -13.54 -0.62
C LEU A 4 -2.26 -13.32 0.61
N SER A 5 -2.87 -13.27 1.80
CA SER A 5 -2.18 -13.14 3.08
C SER A 5 -1.14 -14.23 3.37
N ASP A 6 -1.26 -15.42 2.76
CA ASP A 6 -0.34 -16.54 3.01
C ASP A 6 0.99 -16.37 2.28
N TRP A 7 1.02 -15.55 1.22
CA TRP A 7 2.19 -15.46 0.34
C TRP A 7 2.61 -14.05 -0.04
N PHE A 8 1.78 -13.03 0.18
CA PHE A 8 2.14 -11.63 0.07
C PHE A 8 2.19 -11.03 1.49
N ILE A 9 3.40 -10.78 1.96
CA ILE A 9 3.67 -10.37 3.33
C ILE A 9 4.32 -8.99 3.32
N VAL A 10 3.68 -8.05 4.00
CA VAL A 10 4.15 -6.70 4.24
C VAL A 10 4.58 -6.60 5.70
N ASP A 11 5.75 -6.00 5.90
CA ASP A 11 6.31 -5.72 7.22
C ASP A 11 6.99 -4.34 7.15
N PHE A 12 7.19 -3.67 8.29
CA PHE A 12 7.85 -2.39 8.31
C PHE A 12 8.55 -2.12 9.64
N ASP A 13 9.57 -1.26 9.56
CA ASP A 13 10.29 -0.71 10.70
C ASP A 13 10.32 0.83 10.57
N ASP A 14 11.01 1.50 11.50
CA ASP A 14 11.11 2.96 11.51
C ASP A 14 11.70 3.58 10.23
N LYS A 15 12.48 2.80 9.48
CA LYS A 15 13.28 3.25 8.32
C LYS A 15 12.71 2.79 6.99
N ARG A 16 12.06 1.63 6.94
CA ARG A 16 11.65 1.00 5.68
C ARG A 16 10.41 0.14 5.81
N ILE A 17 9.75 -0.05 4.67
CA ILE A 17 8.74 -1.08 4.41
C ILE A 17 9.43 -2.22 3.67
N GLN A 18 9.11 -3.45 4.05
CA GLN A 18 9.59 -4.67 3.41
C GLN A 18 8.39 -5.45 2.84
N ILE A 19 8.44 -5.70 1.54
CA ILE A 19 7.44 -6.52 0.84
C ILE A 19 8.10 -7.84 0.48
N ARG A 20 7.47 -8.95 0.88
CA ARG A 20 7.92 -10.32 0.61
C ARG A 20 6.82 -11.08 -0.11
N ILE A 21 7.13 -11.55 -1.31
CA ILE A 21 6.32 -12.49 -2.07
C ILE A 21 6.99 -13.86 -1.91
N VAL A 22 6.31 -14.79 -1.24
CA VAL A 22 6.83 -16.15 -0.94
C VAL A 22 6.17 -17.22 -1.81
N GLU A 23 5.65 -16.82 -2.97
CA GLU A 23 5.07 -17.74 -3.95
C GLU A 23 6.14 -18.72 -4.49
N PRO A 24 5.84 -20.03 -4.59
CA PRO A 24 6.76 -21.00 -5.15
C PRO A 24 7.14 -20.67 -6.60
N GLY A 25 8.44 -20.51 -6.86
CA GLY A 25 9.01 -20.31 -8.20
C GLY A 25 9.45 -18.88 -8.51
N THR A 26 8.78 -17.88 -7.96
CA THR A 26 9.12 -16.46 -8.15
C THR A 26 9.16 -15.69 -6.83
N PRO A 27 9.91 -16.16 -5.81
CA PRO A 27 10.03 -15.43 -4.57
C PRO A 27 10.69 -14.08 -4.85
N SER A 28 10.11 -13.02 -4.30
CA SER A 28 10.62 -11.68 -4.47
C SER A 28 10.64 -10.95 -3.14
N LYS A 29 11.66 -10.11 -2.95
CA LYS A 29 11.78 -9.24 -1.80
C LYS A 29 12.10 -7.84 -2.30
N THR A 30 11.34 -6.88 -1.80
CA THR A 30 11.49 -5.47 -2.13
C THR A 30 11.52 -4.66 -0.84
N GLU A 31 12.33 -3.60 -0.83
CA GLU A 31 12.39 -2.66 0.29
C GLU A 31 12.10 -1.25 -0.21
N ILE A 32 11.29 -0.51 0.56
CA ILE A 32 10.93 0.88 0.31
C ILE A 32 11.38 1.70 1.51
N LEU A 33 12.21 2.71 1.30
CA LEU A 33 12.57 3.62 2.39
C LEU A 33 11.47 4.67 2.56
N TRP A 34 11.00 4.87 3.80
CA TRP A 34 9.95 5.85 4.10
C TRP A 34 10.27 7.25 3.56
N LYS A 35 11.53 7.67 3.71
CA LYS A 35 12.03 8.98 3.26
C LYS A 35 11.99 9.21 1.74
N ASP A 36 11.88 8.14 0.97
CA ASP A 36 11.91 8.18 -0.50
C ASP A 36 10.51 8.20 -1.10
N ILE A 37 9.46 7.98 -0.28
CA ILE A 37 8.06 8.06 -0.69
C ILE A 37 7.71 9.50 -1.07
N ILE A 38 7.10 9.66 -2.24
CA ILE A 38 6.67 10.95 -2.78
C ILE A 38 5.17 11.03 -3.01
N ARG A 39 4.52 9.88 -3.10
CA ARG A 39 3.08 9.78 -3.30
C ARG A 39 2.59 8.45 -2.77
N VAL A 40 1.45 8.48 -2.11
CA VAL A 40 0.70 7.30 -1.71
C VAL A 40 -0.71 7.45 -2.25
N CYS A 41 -1.25 6.42 -2.87
CA CYS A 41 -2.66 6.42 -3.29
C CYS A 41 -3.37 5.21 -2.72
N TYR A 42 -4.61 5.41 -2.29
CA TYR A 42 -5.53 4.34 -1.97
C TYR A 42 -6.55 4.24 -3.10
N LYS A 43 -6.80 3.03 -3.58
CA LYS A 43 -7.82 2.74 -4.57
C LYS A 43 -8.80 1.75 -3.98
N THR A 44 -10.08 2.11 -3.96
CA THR A 44 -11.14 1.18 -3.62
C THR A 44 -11.25 0.12 -4.71
N GLY A 45 -11.38 -1.13 -4.30
CA GLY A 45 -11.68 -2.26 -5.16
C GLY A 45 -13.17 -2.30 -5.49
N SER A 46 -13.66 -3.50 -5.73
CA SER A 46 -15.09 -3.78 -5.96
C SER A 46 -15.44 -5.09 -5.26
N PHE A 47 -16.67 -5.59 -5.41
CA PHE A 47 -17.09 -6.84 -4.78
C PHE A 47 -16.16 -8.05 -5.05
N LEU A 48 -15.43 -8.06 -6.17
CA LEU A 48 -14.50 -9.15 -6.55
C LEU A 48 -13.03 -8.72 -6.54
N GLU A 49 -12.72 -7.48 -6.19
CA GLU A 49 -11.36 -6.93 -6.23
C GLU A 49 -11.02 -6.31 -4.88
N SER A 50 -9.82 -6.62 -4.36
CA SER A 50 -9.33 -5.99 -3.14
C SER A 50 -9.06 -4.50 -3.37
N ASP A 51 -9.16 -3.71 -2.31
CA ASP A 51 -8.59 -2.37 -2.30
C ASP A 51 -7.06 -2.43 -2.44
N GLU A 52 -6.46 -1.36 -2.96
CA GLU A 52 -5.05 -1.31 -3.31
C GLU A 52 -4.39 -0.05 -2.77
N ILE A 53 -3.19 -0.22 -2.19
CA ILE A 53 -2.30 0.87 -1.81
C ILE A 53 -1.17 0.95 -2.85
N PHE A 54 -1.02 2.12 -3.45
CA PHE A 54 0.07 2.43 -4.38
C PHE A 54 1.08 3.34 -3.71
N ILE A 55 2.34 2.90 -3.64
CA ILE A 55 3.44 3.68 -3.08
C ILE A 55 4.41 4.06 -4.20
N PHE A 56 4.59 5.35 -4.42
CA PHE A 56 5.52 5.90 -5.40
C PHE A 56 6.75 6.45 -4.69
N VAL A 57 7.94 6.15 -5.24
CA VAL A 57 9.22 6.59 -4.69
C VAL A 57 10.04 7.36 -5.71
N LYS A 58 10.91 8.27 -5.27
CA LYS A 58 11.72 9.14 -6.16
C LYS A 58 12.53 8.38 -7.21
N GLN A 59 13.02 7.21 -6.84
CA GLN A 59 14.02 6.47 -7.61
C GLN A 59 13.41 5.55 -8.67
N ARG A 60 12.07 5.43 -8.73
CA ARG A 60 11.37 4.54 -9.66
C ARG A 60 10.16 5.24 -10.30
N PRO A 61 9.96 5.08 -11.62
CA PRO A 61 8.78 5.64 -12.29
C PRO A 61 7.48 4.89 -11.98
N GLU A 62 7.56 3.58 -11.71
CA GLU A 62 6.41 2.73 -11.36
C GLU A 62 6.19 2.70 -9.83
N SER A 63 4.93 2.54 -9.43
CA SER A 63 4.55 2.34 -8.03
C SER A 63 4.74 0.90 -7.56
N TYR A 64 4.85 0.74 -6.25
CA TYR A 64 4.62 -0.52 -5.57
C TYR A 64 3.13 -0.65 -5.28
N LEU A 65 2.52 -1.72 -5.76
CA LEU A 65 1.13 -2.07 -5.50
C LEU A 65 1.07 -3.06 -4.34
N ILE A 66 0.28 -2.74 -3.33
CA ILE A 66 0.07 -3.55 -2.14
C ILE A 66 -1.43 -3.73 -1.95
N PRO A 67 -1.99 -4.94 -2.15
CA PRO A 67 -3.41 -5.16 -1.90
C PRO A 67 -3.70 -5.18 -0.39
N THR A 68 -4.87 -4.70 0.01
CA THR A 68 -5.25 -4.59 1.43
C THR A 68 -5.50 -5.93 2.10
N GLU A 69 -5.80 -6.98 1.33
CA GLU A 69 -5.92 -8.36 1.82
C GLU A 69 -4.57 -9.04 2.12
N ALA A 70 -3.45 -8.43 1.74
CA ALA A 70 -2.14 -8.97 2.05
C ALA A 70 -1.83 -8.86 3.56
N SER A 71 -0.98 -9.76 4.05
CA SER A 71 -0.63 -9.78 5.47
C SER A 71 0.15 -8.53 5.84
N GLY A 72 -0.28 -7.83 6.90
CA GLY A 72 0.38 -6.62 7.42
C GLY A 72 0.00 -5.32 6.71
N THR A 73 -0.88 -5.35 5.69
CA THR A 73 -1.26 -4.13 4.97
C THR A 73 -2.11 -3.17 5.82
N THR A 74 -2.98 -3.68 6.70
CA THR A 74 -3.76 -2.83 7.62
C THR A 74 -2.86 -2.04 8.56
N ASP A 75 -1.84 -2.69 9.12
CA ASP A 75 -0.87 -2.02 10.01
C ASP A 75 -0.02 -1.01 9.22
N LEU A 76 0.37 -1.36 7.99
CA LEU A 76 1.07 -0.46 7.09
C LEU A 76 0.25 0.81 6.81
N TRP A 77 -1.06 0.66 6.59
CA TRP A 77 -1.94 1.80 6.33
C TRP A 77 -2.03 2.72 7.54
N GLY A 78 -2.15 2.17 8.74
CA GLY A 78 -2.07 2.94 9.99
C GLY A 78 -0.76 3.73 10.10
N GLU A 79 0.37 3.09 9.82
CA GLU A 79 1.68 3.73 9.87
C GLU A 79 1.85 4.85 8.83
N ILE A 80 1.29 4.68 7.63
CA ILE A 80 1.27 5.73 6.59
C ILE A 80 0.55 6.98 7.10
N ILE A 81 -0.57 6.80 7.81
CA ILE A 81 -1.36 7.89 8.39
C ILE A 81 -0.59 8.56 9.54
N GLU A 82 -0.04 7.78 10.47
CA GLU A 82 0.76 8.28 11.60
C GLU A 82 2.00 9.10 11.13
N ARG A 83 2.60 8.70 10.00
CA ARG A 83 3.72 9.42 9.36
C ARG A 83 3.29 10.67 8.58
N ASN A 84 2.01 11.02 8.57
CA ASN A 84 1.42 12.11 7.79
C ASN A 84 1.67 11.98 6.27
N LEU A 85 1.85 10.73 5.78
CA LEU A 85 1.93 10.41 4.34
C LEU A 85 0.53 10.16 3.74
N PHE A 86 -0.50 10.30 4.55
CA PHE A 86 -1.89 10.44 4.16
C PHE A 86 -2.62 11.11 5.33
N ASP A 87 -3.43 12.13 5.07
CA ASP A 87 -4.20 12.75 6.15
C ASP A 87 -5.24 11.76 6.70
N ALA A 88 -5.41 11.69 8.02
CA ALA A 88 -6.28 10.69 8.64
C ALA A 88 -7.75 10.79 8.20
N LYS A 89 -8.26 12.01 7.99
CA LYS A 89 -9.62 12.23 7.52
C LYS A 89 -9.75 11.84 6.05
N GLU A 90 -8.76 12.22 5.23
CA GLU A 90 -8.72 11.83 3.82
C GLU A 90 -8.55 10.31 3.64
N ALA A 91 -7.79 9.65 4.52
CA ALA A 91 -7.62 8.20 4.52
C ALA A 91 -8.94 7.48 4.81
N LEU A 92 -9.72 7.97 5.78
CA LEU A 92 -11.06 7.45 6.05
C LEU A 92 -11.99 7.67 4.84
N ASN A 93 -11.98 8.86 4.25
CA ASN A 93 -12.78 9.16 3.06
C ASN A 93 -12.39 8.26 1.88
N ALA A 94 -11.11 7.96 1.72
CA ALA A 94 -10.60 7.10 0.65
C ALA A 94 -11.12 5.67 0.78
N VAL A 95 -11.16 5.12 2.00
CA VAL A 95 -11.71 3.77 2.26
C VAL A 95 -13.22 3.72 2.03
N LEU A 96 -13.92 4.83 2.26
CA LEU A 96 -15.38 4.93 2.10
C LEU A 96 -15.82 5.40 0.70
N ALA A 97 -14.87 5.61 -0.21
CA ALA A 97 -15.15 6.11 -1.55
C ALA A 97 -15.91 5.07 -2.39
N GLU A 98 -16.50 5.53 -3.49
CA GLU A 98 -17.14 4.64 -4.47
C GLU A 98 -16.11 3.67 -5.08
N ASP A 99 -16.53 2.48 -5.50
CA ASP A 99 -15.69 1.48 -6.15
C ASP A 99 -14.79 2.09 -7.24
N HIS A 100 -13.53 1.65 -7.28
CA HIS A 100 -12.49 2.12 -8.20
C HIS A 100 -12.09 3.60 -8.07
N THR A 101 -12.50 4.29 -7.01
CA THR A 101 -12.03 5.66 -6.71
C THR A 101 -10.59 5.63 -6.25
N VAL A 102 -9.77 6.54 -6.80
CA VAL A 102 -8.38 6.71 -6.39
C VAL A 102 -8.20 8.02 -5.65
N THR A 103 -7.77 7.94 -4.40
CA THR A 103 -7.43 9.10 -3.57
C THR A 103 -5.93 9.08 -3.30
N CYS A 104 -5.25 10.22 -3.47
CA CYS A 104 -3.80 10.28 -3.34
C CYS A 104 -3.35 11.37 -2.38
N TRP A 105 -2.28 11.07 -1.65
CA TRP A 105 -1.41 12.03 -0.99
C TRP A 105 -0.08 12.17 -1.76
N PRO A 106 0.51 13.37 -1.87
CA PRO A 106 -0.17 14.64 -1.61
C PRO A 106 -1.35 14.81 -2.59
N PRO A 107 -2.38 15.60 -2.23
CA PRO A 107 -3.52 15.86 -3.09
C PRO A 107 -3.06 16.51 -4.40
N PRO A 108 -3.79 16.29 -5.52
CA PRO A 108 -3.53 17.01 -6.76
C PRO A 108 -3.63 18.52 -6.52
N LYS A 109 -2.71 19.26 -7.14
CA LYS A 109 -2.74 20.74 -7.14
C LYS A 109 -3.85 21.27 -8.04
#